data_AF-A0A9X1ZIN3-F1
#
_entry.id   AF-A0A9X1ZIN3-F1
#
_cell.length_a   1.000
_cell.length_b   1.000
_cell.length_c   1.000
_cell.angle_alpha   90.00
_cell.angle_beta   90.00
_cell.angle_gamma   90.00
#
_symmetry.space_group_name_H-M   'P 1'
#
loop_
_entity.id
_entity.type
_entity.pdbx_description
1 polymer ?
#
loop_
_entity_poly.entity_id
_entity_poly.type
_entity_poly.pdbx_seq_one_letter_code
_entity_poly.pdbx_strand_id
1 'polypeptide(L)'
;MNFKTLWLAGAVALVATACTQSPEWTLLYYPEGQVKPSVADSSEFITGYYETIEQCHAKGKGLIRLNGDADDSYLCGYQCEANEKSLSCKNVVTVQE
;
A
#
# COMPACT_ATOMS: atom_id res chain seq x y z
N MET A 1 46.80 18.89 1.62
CA MET A 1 46.04 18.51 2.84
C MET A 1 45.81 17.01 2.81
N ASN A 2 46.25 16.30 3.85
CA ASN A 2 46.42 14.84 3.83
C ASN A 2 45.13 14.08 4.14
N PHE A 3 44.89 13.05 3.32
CA PHE A 3 43.67 12.23 3.20
C PHE A 3 43.21 11.51 4.47
N LYS A 4 44.06 11.41 5.51
CA LYS A 4 43.75 10.65 6.74
C LYS A 4 42.68 11.30 7.62
N THR A 5 42.57 12.63 7.62
CA THR A 5 41.63 13.33 8.51
C THR A 5 40.18 13.24 8.02
N LEU A 6 39.96 12.88 6.76
CA LEU A 6 38.62 12.83 6.17
C LEU A 6 37.83 11.57 6.58
N TRP A 7 38.51 10.51 7.00
CA TRP A 7 37.86 9.22 7.27
C TRP A 7 37.09 9.15 8.59
N LEU A 8 37.48 9.94 9.61
CA LEU A 8 36.85 9.89 10.92
C LEU A 8 35.51 10.64 11.02
N ALA A 9 35.20 11.53 10.07
CA ALA A 9 33.95 12.29 10.09
C ALA A 9 32.77 11.55 9.41
N GLY A 10 33.03 10.47 8.67
CA GLY A 10 32.00 9.80 7.86
C GLY A 10 31.10 8.81 8.62
N ALA A 11 31.55 8.29 9.77
CA ALA A 11 30.88 7.16 10.41
C ALA A 11 29.58 7.52 11.17
N VAL A 12 29.36 8.78 11.51
CA VAL A 12 28.21 9.21 12.34
C VAL A 12 26.94 9.51 11.50
N ALA A 13 27.07 9.68 10.19
CA ALA A 13 25.96 10.12 9.33
C ALA A 13 25.01 9.01 8.84
N LEU A 14 25.27 7.74 9.14
CA LEU A 14 24.56 6.60 8.51
C LEU A 14 23.29 6.13 9.25
N VAL A 15 22.90 6.74 10.37
CA VAL A 15 21.81 6.22 11.23
C VAL A 15 20.44 6.89 11.04
N ALA A 16 20.27 7.79 10.06
CA ALA A 16 19.06 8.64 9.95
C ALA A 16 18.08 8.29 8.80
N THR A 17 18.22 7.16 8.10
CA THR A 17 17.40 6.87 6.91
C THR A 17 16.20 5.94 7.12
N ALA A 18 15.83 5.60 8.38
CA ALA A 18 14.87 4.54 8.65
C ALA A 18 13.37 4.90 8.61
N CYS A 19 12.97 6.14 8.30
CA CYS A 19 11.55 6.53 8.37
C CYS A 19 11.12 7.47 7.25
N THR A 20 10.98 7.02 6.00
CA THR A 20 10.25 7.82 4.98
C THR A 20 9.81 7.07 3.71
N GLN A 21 9.79 5.73 3.67
CA GLN A 21 9.17 5.08 2.51
C GLN A 21 7.64 5.13 2.68
N SER A 22 7.02 6.09 2.00
CA SER A 22 5.56 6.11 1.86
C SER A 22 5.19 4.91 0.99
N PRO A 23 4.35 3.98 1.48
CA PRO A 23 3.89 2.87 0.68
C PRO A 23 3.13 3.39 -0.55
N GLU A 24 3.35 2.75 -1.69
CA GLU A 24 2.80 3.19 -2.97
C GLU A 24 1.43 2.59 -3.26
N TRP A 25 1.08 1.47 -2.61
CA TRP A 25 -0.12 0.70 -2.94
C TRP A 25 -1.04 0.53 -1.73
N THR A 26 -2.33 0.80 -1.92
CA THR A 26 -3.37 0.61 -0.91
C THR A 26 -4.29 -0.52 -1.33
N LEU A 27 -4.43 -1.53 -0.47
CA LEU A 27 -5.39 -2.62 -0.67
C LEU A 27 -6.76 -2.19 -0.18
N LEU A 28 -7.73 -2.18 -1.09
CA LEU A 28 -9.15 -2.04 -0.75
C LEU A 28 -9.80 -3.42 -0.89
N TYR A 29 -10.33 -3.96 0.20
CA TYR A 29 -10.94 -5.28 0.27
C TYR A 29 -12.42 -5.16 0.61
N TYR A 30 -13.26 -5.82 -0.17
CA TYR A 30 -14.71 -5.76 -0.05
C TYR A 30 -15.23 -7.18 0.23
N PRO A 31 -15.59 -7.50 1.48
CA PRO A 31 -16.18 -8.80 1.83
C PRO A 31 -17.64 -8.90 1.34
N GLU A 32 -18.14 -10.14 1.24
CA GLU A 32 -19.41 -10.59 0.64
C GLU A 32 -20.62 -9.65 0.86
N GLY A 33 -21.49 -9.60 -0.16
CA GLY A 33 -22.84 -9.04 -0.03
C GLY A 33 -22.91 -7.52 -0.04
N GLN A 34 -21.77 -6.85 -0.12
CA GLN A 34 -21.68 -5.40 -0.20
C GLN A 34 -21.57 -4.95 -1.67
N VAL A 35 -22.42 -4.00 -2.06
CA VAL A 35 -22.24 -3.30 -3.32
C VAL A 35 -20.90 -2.59 -3.25
N LYS A 36 -19.95 -3.02 -4.09
CA LYS A 36 -18.62 -2.41 -4.16
C LYS A 36 -18.77 -0.89 -4.32
N PRO A 37 -18.34 -0.08 -3.34
CA PRO A 37 -18.48 1.36 -3.42
C PRO A 37 -17.56 1.95 -4.48
N SER A 38 -17.73 3.25 -4.75
CA SER A 38 -16.72 3.99 -5.50
C SER A 38 -15.40 4.00 -4.72
N VAL A 39 -14.27 4.20 -5.42
CA VAL A 39 -12.97 4.36 -4.76
C VAL A 39 -13.01 5.51 -3.75
N ALA A 40 -13.71 6.60 -4.07
CA ALA A 40 -13.87 7.74 -3.19
C ALA A 40 -14.50 7.37 -1.85
N ASP A 41 -15.43 6.42 -1.83
CA ASP A 41 -16.14 5.98 -0.63
C ASP A 41 -15.50 4.73 -0.01
N SER A 42 -14.33 4.30 -0.50
CA SER A 42 -13.68 3.05 -0.08
C SER A 42 -12.73 3.19 1.12
N SER A 43 -12.67 4.36 1.78
CA SER A 43 -11.72 4.60 2.88
C SER A 43 -11.85 3.59 4.03
N GLU A 44 -13.06 3.14 4.34
CA GLU A 44 -13.31 2.14 5.39
C GLU A 44 -12.89 0.71 5.00
N PHE A 45 -12.66 0.47 3.71
CA PHE A 45 -12.27 -0.82 3.16
C PHE A 45 -10.73 -0.95 2.98
N ILE A 46 -9.96 0.06 3.41
CA ILE A 46 -8.49 -0.01 3.41
C ILE A 46 -8.05 -1.11 4.38
N THR A 47 -7.48 -2.17 3.83
CA THR A 47 -7.04 -3.35 4.59
C THR A 47 -5.52 -3.44 4.73
N GLY A 48 -4.77 -2.59 4.01
CA GLY A 48 -3.33 -2.49 4.17
C GLY A 48 -2.66 -1.59 3.14
N TYR A 49 -1.40 -1.27 3.41
CA TYR A 49 -0.52 -0.52 2.52
C TYR A 49 0.73 -1.33 2.19
N TYR A 50 1.20 -1.24 0.96
CA TYR A 50 2.23 -2.10 0.39
C TYR A 50 3.22 -1.31 -0.46
N GLU A 51 4.47 -1.78 -0.50
CA GLU A 51 5.51 -1.15 -1.30
C GLU A 51 5.34 -1.46 -2.79
N THR A 52 4.93 -2.69 -3.12
CA THR A 52 4.75 -3.12 -4.51
C THR A 52 3.34 -3.63 -4.79
N ILE A 53 2.96 -3.59 -6.07
CA ILE A 53 1.67 -4.09 -6.54
C ILE A 53 1.52 -5.60 -6.31
N GLU A 54 2.61 -6.36 -6.41
CA GLU A 54 2.62 -7.81 -6.17
C GLU A 54 2.28 -8.15 -4.73
N GLN A 55 2.80 -7.38 -3.76
CA GLN A 55 2.47 -7.54 -2.35
C GLN A 55 0.98 -7.26 -2.10
N CYS A 56 0.45 -6.19 -2.70
CA CYS A 56 -0.98 -5.86 -2.59
C CYS A 56 -1.86 -6.98 -3.16
N HIS A 57 -1.54 -7.48 -4.36
CA HIS A 57 -2.30 -8.58 -4.95
C HIS A 57 -2.16 -9.90 -4.18
N ALA A 58 -0.95 -10.22 -3.70
CA ALA A 58 -0.73 -11.42 -2.91
C ALA A 58 -1.59 -11.40 -1.63
N LYS A 59 -1.68 -10.25 -0.95
CA LYS A 59 -2.55 -10.10 0.21
C LYS A 59 -4.03 -10.24 -0.17
N GLY A 60 -4.49 -9.53 -1.20
CA GLY A 60 -5.90 -9.58 -1.63
C GLY A 60 -6.35 -11.00 -2.00
N LYS A 61 -5.54 -11.72 -2.78
CA LYS A 61 -5.79 -13.15 -3.11
C LYS A 61 -5.80 -14.02 -1.86
N GLY A 62 -4.89 -13.76 -0.93
CA GLY A 62 -4.84 -14.46 0.36
C GLY A 62 -6.11 -14.27 1.18
N LEU A 63 -6.66 -13.05 1.22
CA LEU A 63 -7.90 -12.75 1.93
C LEU A 63 -9.11 -13.46 1.30
N ILE A 64 -9.27 -13.39 -0.03
CA ILE A 64 -10.32 -14.14 -0.74
C ILE A 64 -10.23 -15.64 -0.41
N ARG A 65 -9.03 -16.21 -0.48
CA ARG A 65 -8.80 -17.64 -0.17
C ARG A 65 -9.17 -18.00 1.27
N LEU A 66 -8.90 -17.11 2.23
CA LEU A 66 -9.14 -17.37 3.65
C LEU A 66 -10.61 -17.19 4.04
N ASN A 67 -11.31 -16.25 3.42
CA ASN A 67 -12.74 -16.03 3.67
C ASN A 67 -13.58 -17.13 3.04
N GLY A 68 -13.17 -17.68 1.90
CA GLY A 68 -13.83 -18.82 1.27
C GLY A 68 -15.06 -18.47 0.43
N ASP A 69 -15.37 -17.18 0.31
CA ASP A 69 -16.53 -16.66 -0.43
C ASP A 69 -16.13 -16.21 -1.85
N ALA A 70 -16.92 -16.63 -2.83
CA ALA A 70 -16.67 -16.34 -4.25
C ALA A 70 -16.96 -14.88 -4.65
N ASP A 71 -17.70 -14.17 -3.81
CA ASP A 71 -18.16 -12.80 -4.09
C ASP A 71 -17.26 -11.73 -3.45
N ASP A 72 -16.28 -12.12 -2.64
CA ASP A 72 -15.26 -11.23 -2.11
C ASP A 72 -14.43 -10.65 -3.25
N SER A 73 -14.16 -9.34 -3.19
CA SER A 73 -13.36 -8.67 -4.21
C SER A 73 -12.35 -7.72 -3.60
N TYR A 74 -11.30 -7.43 -4.35
CA TYR A 74 -10.33 -6.42 -3.94
C TYR A 74 -9.78 -5.65 -5.14
N LEU A 75 -9.17 -4.50 -4.84
CA LEU A 75 -8.39 -3.74 -5.79
C LEU A 75 -7.14 -3.16 -5.11
N CYS A 76 -6.16 -2.82 -5.92
CA CYS A 76 -4.93 -2.16 -5.49
C CYS A 76 -4.92 -0.75 -6.05
N GLY A 77 -5.00 0.25 -5.17
CA GLY A 77 -4.91 1.65 -5.54
C GLY A 77 -3.47 2.16 -5.44
N TYR A 78 -3.00 2.85 -6.47
CA TYR A 78 -1.67 3.45 -6.52
C TYR A 78 -1.70 4.89 -6.01
N GLN A 79 -0.79 5.22 -5.10
CA GLN A 79 -0.63 6.53 -4.47
C GLN A 79 -1.98 7.08 -4.01
N CYS A 80 -2.66 6.33 -3.14
CA CYS A 80 -3.93 6.77 -2.59
C CYS A 80 -3.72 7.74 -1.43
N GLU A 81 -4.46 8.84 -1.46
CA GLU A 81 -4.51 9.85 -0.41
C GLU A 81 -5.91 9.82 0.20
N ALA A 82 -5.98 9.54 1.50
CA ALA A 82 -7.21 9.59 2.28
C ALA A 82 -7.36 10.97 2.91
N ASN A 83 -8.49 11.63 2.64
CA ASN A 83 -8.97 12.79 3.37
C ASN A 83 -10.11 12.37 4.32
N GLU A 84 -10.61 13.28 5.15
CA GLU A 84 -11.58 13.00 6.22
C GLU A 84 -12.80 12.16 5.80
N LYS A 85 -13.18 12.21 4.52
CA LYS A 85 -14.39 11.53 3.99
C LYS A 85 -14.17 10.82 2.66
N SER A 86 -12.97 10.88 2.08
CA SER A 86 -12.77 10.34 0.74
C SER A 86 -11.37 9.80 0.52
N LEU A 87 -11.27 8.85 -0.39
CA LEU A 87 -10.02 8.28 -0.86
C LEU A 87 -9.81 8.63 -2.35
N SER A 88 -8.70 9.29 -2.66
CA SER A 88 -8.32 9.56 -4.05
C SER A 88 -7.08 8.74 -4.40
N CYS A 89 -7.15 7.95 -5.47
CA CYS A 89 -6.00 7.18 -5.95
C CYS A 89 -5.60 7.67 -7.35
N LYS A 90 -4.29 7.78 -7.60
CA LYS A 90 -3.77 8.16 -8.91
C LYS A 90 -4.11 7.12 -9.98
N ASN A 91 -4.11 5.85 -9.61
CA ASN A 91 -4.55 4.74 -10.45
C ASN A 91 -5.17 3.65 -9.58
N VAL A 92 -5.99 2.79 -10.17
CA VAL A 92 -6.55 1.61 -9.50
C VAL A 92 -6.44 0.43 -10.44
N VAL A 93 -5.88 -0.66 -9.94
CA VAL A 93 -5.68 -1.91 -10.67
C VAL A 93 -6.50 -3.01 -10.00
N THR A 94 -7.34 -3.67 -10.79
CA THR A 94 -8.01 -4.91 -10.40
C THR A 94 -7.11 -6.10 -10.74
N VAL A 95 -7.38 -7.25 -10.14
CA VAL A 95 -6.73 -8.49 -10.56
C VAL A 95 -7.06 -8.74 -12.03
N GLN A 96 -6.05 -8.80 -12.89
CA GLN A 96 -6.19 -9.45 -14.19
C GLN A 96 -6.04 -10.95 -13.92
N GLU A 97 -7.05 -11.74 -14.27
CA GLU A 97 -7.04 -13.20 -14.15
C GLU A 97 -5.91 -13.84 -14.96
#